data_AF-A0A919YCZ6-F1
#
_entry.id   AF-A0A919YCZ6-F1
#
_cell.length_a   1.000
_cell.length_b   1.000
_cell.length_c   1.000
_cell.angle_alpha   90.00
_cell.angle_beta   90.00
_cell.angle_gamma   90.00
#
_symmetry.space_group_name_H-M   'P 1'
#
loop_
_entity.id
_entity.type
_entity.pdbx_description
1 polymer ?
#
loop_
_entity_poly.entity_id
_entity_poly.type
_entity_poly.pdbx_seq_one_letter_code
_entity_poly.pdbx_strand_id
1 'polypeptide(L)'
;MKFKSAKKVWAAFAVAGVVGIGATLANSSVFPVHQVEAAAAKQDNYASAHALQTLNSFYKPALKGQFPGAVSNLTIGKSTRKDVFKAIGEPEEARKNATGYDVYSPNMGNPGYAISYQSDKIREIRYFGTSIERQTNIGGITMSMVKKHWFAPNSTTTIKNGKTKQTKLTYIRGNYKLEFIFNSSTDLDHINLLAK
;
A
#
# COMPACT_ATOMS: atom_id res chain seq x y z
N MET A 1 -23.43 -45.30 35.07
CA MET A 1 -24.56 -45.68 34.19
C MET A 1 -25.31 -44.38 33.87
N LYS A 2 -25.41 -43.82 32.65
CA LYS A 2 -25.40 -44.34 31.27
C LYS A 2 -24.72 -43.31 30.33
N PHE A 3 -23.92 -43.79 29.38
CA PHE A 3 -23.46 -43.05 28.20
C PHE A 3 -24.56 -43.05 27.11
N LYS A 4 -24.65 -41.99 26.30
CA LYS A 4 -25.32 -41.97 24.97
C LYS A 4 -24.42 -41.18 24.03
N SER A 5 -23.55 -41.85 23.26
CA SER A 5 -23.73 -42.47 21.94
C SER A 5 -23.69 -41.50 20.77
N ALA A 6 -22.61 -41.62 20.00
CA ALA A 6 -22.31 -40.97 18.73
C ALA A 6 -23.19 -41.47 17.58
N LYS A 7 -23.30 -40.67 16.51
CA LYS A 7 -23.53 -41.17 15.15
C LYS A 7 -22.60 -40.45 14.18
N LYS A 8 -21.56 -41.18 13.75
CA LYS A 8 -20.81 -40.93 12.52
C LYS A 8 -21.68 -41.44 11.37
N VAL A 9 -21.79 -40.68 10.29
CA VAL A 9 -22.31 -41.20 9.02
C VAL A 9 -21.15 -41.23 8.05
N TRP A 10 -20.75 -42.46 7.71
CA TRP A 10 -19.96 -42.83 6.55
C TRP A 10 -20.92 -43.36 5.49
N ALA A 11 -20.72 -42.97 4.24
CA ALA A 11 -20.96 -43.76 3.03
C ALA A 11 -20.78 -42.84 1.81
N ALA A 12 -20.33 -43.25 0.64
CA ALA A 12 -19.46 -44.32 0.17
C ALA A 12 -19.29 -44.02 -1.35
N PHE A 13 -18.21 -44.56 -1.91
CA PHE A 13 -17.77 -44.53 -3.30
C PHE A 13 -18.84 -44.71 -4.40
N ALA A 14 -18.60 -44.10 -5.57
CA ALA A 14 -18.76 -44.78 -6.86
C ALA A 14 -17.73 -44.27 -7.89
N VAL A 15 -17.15 -45.22 -8.61
CA VAL A 15 -16.07 -45.13 -9.61
C VAL A 15 -16.66 -45.17 -11.02
N ALA A 16 -15.82 -44.81 -12.01
CA ALA A 16 -15.97 -44.95 -13.47
C ALA A 16 -16.76 -43.83 -14.13
N GLY A 17 -16.31 -43.18 -15.20
CA GLY A 17 -15.34 -43.54 -16.23
C GLY A 17 -16.03 -43.25 -17.57
N VAL A 18 -15.36 -42.53 -18.48
CA VAL A 18 -15.49 -42.59 -19.95
C VAL A 18 -14.51 -41.56 -20.52
N VAL A 19 -13.47 -42.05 -21.19
CA VAL A 19 -12.76 -41.31 -22.23
C VAL A 19 -13.51 -41.66 -23.52
N GLY A 20 -14.04 -40.66 -24.22
CA GLY A 20 -14.76 -40.83 -25.47
C GLY A 20 -14.71 -39.55 -26.30
N ILE A 21 -13.98 -39.61 -27.41
CA ILE A 21 -13.84 -38.57 -28.42
C ILE A 21 -15.16 -38.45 -29.21
N GLY A 22 -15.64 -37.24 -29.46
CA GLY A 22 -16.78 -36.98 -30.33
C GLY A 22 -16.83 -35.53 -30.77
N ALA A 23 -16.64 -35.29 -32.06
CA ALA A 23 -16.60 -33.98 -32.68
C ALA A 23 -18.01 -33.40 -32.94
N THR A 24 -18.02 -32.07 -33.09
CA THR A 24 -19.00 -31.21 -33.76
C THR A 24 -20.26 -30.70 -33.02
N LEU A 25 -20.22 -29.39 -32.77
CA LEU A 25 -21.21 -28.34 -33.08
C LEU A 25 -22.61 -28.41 -32.41
N ALA A 26 -22.80 -27.61 -31.36
CA ALA A 26 -23.97 -26.73 -31.21
C ALA A 26 -23.71 -25.67 -30.12
N ASN A 27 -24.04 -24.42 -30.44
CA ASN A 27 -23.95 -23.26 -29.57
C ASN A 27 -24.71 -23.41 -28.24
N SER A 28 -24.01 -23.36 -27.11
CA SER A 28 -24.48 -22.65 -25.90
C SER A 28 -23.27 -22.36 -25.01
N SER A 29 -22.83 -21.10 -25.00
CA SER A 29 -21.69 -20.62 -24.23
C SER A 29 -22.03 -20.54 -22.74
N VAL A 30 -21.87 -21.65 -22.01
CA VAL A 30 -21.84 -21.62 -20.54
C VAL A 30 -20.37 -21.49 -20.12
N PHE A 31 -19.92 -20.26 -19.93
CA PHE A 31 -18.58 -19.98 -19.39
C PHE A 31 -18.48 -20.55 -17.96
N PRO A 32 -17.35 -21.20 -17.58
CA PRO A 32 -17.18 -21.72 -16.23
C PRO A 32 -16.90 -20.57 -15.26
N VAL A 33 -17.96 -20.09 -14.60
CA VAL A 33 -17.93 -19.00 -13.60
C VAL A 33 -16.91 -19.27 -12.46
N HIS A 34 -16.63 -20.54 -12.15
CA HIS A 34 -15.74 -20.95 -11.06
C HIS A 34 -14.24 -20.69 -11.31
N GLN A 35 -13.76 -20.62 -12.56
CA GLN A 35 -12.34 -20.36 -12.84
C GLN A 35 -11.97 -18.88 -12.72
N VAL A 36 -12.90 -17.97 -13.03
CA VAL A 36 -12.68 -16.52 -12.97
C VAL A 36 -12.61 -16.05 -11.51
N GLU A 37 -13.49 -16.58 -10.65
CA GLU A 37 -13.54 -16.21 -9.23
C GLU A 37 -12.33 -16.71 -8.43
N ALA A 38 -11.83 -17.92 -8.74
CA ALA A 38 -10.62 -18.45 -8.12
C ALA A 38 -9.33 -17.70 -8.55
N ALA A 39 -9.26 -17.24 -9.81
CA ALA A 39 -8.16 -16.43 -10.30
C ALA A 39 -8.18 -15.01 -9.70
N ALA A 40 -9.37 -14.40 -9.63
CA ALA A 40 -9.57 -13.09 -8.98
C ALA A 40 -9.21 -13.14 -7.49
N ALA A 41 -9.69 -14.15 -6.75
CA ALA A 41 -9.36 -14.32 -5.34
C ALA A 41 -7.85 -14.53 -5.09
N LYS A 42 -7.14 -15.21 -5.99
CA LYS A 42 -5.67 -15.36 -5.91
C LYS A 42 -4.96 -14.02 -6.16
N GLN A 43 -5.42 -13.24 -7.13
CA GLN A 43 -4.86 -11.93 -7.44
C GLN A 43 -5.10 -10.92 -6.31
N ASP A 44 -6.28 -10.92 -5.70
CA ASP A 44 -6.62 -10.08 -4.55
C ASP A 44 -5.76 -10.42 -3.33
N ASN A 45 -5.53 -11.71 -3.06
CA ASN A 45 -4.65 -12.15 -1.98
C ASN A 45 -3.19 -11.73 -2.23
N TYR A 46 -2.71 -11.83 -3.47
CA TYR A 46 -1.38 -11.37 -3.85
C TYR A 46 -1.21 -9.86 -3.65
N ALA A 47 -2.13 -9.06 -4.19
CA ALA A 47 -2.09 -7.61 -4.06
C ALA A 47 -2.16 -7.16 -2.59
N SER A 48 -3.07 -7.75 -1.81
CA SER A 48 -3.20 -7.43 -0.38
C SER A 48 -1.95 -7.81 0.42
N ALA A 49 -1.27 -8.91 0.09
CA ALA A 49 -0.05 -9.31 0.77
C ALA A 49 1.11 -8.34 0.49
N HIS A 50 1.28 -7.92 -0.77
CA HIS A 50 2.30 -6.94 -1.15
C HIS A 50 2.00 -5.54 -0.62
N ALA A 51 0.74 -5.11 -0.62
CA ALA A 51 0.33 -3.85 0.00
C ALA A 51 0.65 -3.85 1.51
N LEU A 52 0.42 -4.97 2.20
CA LEU A 52 0.79 -5.13 3.61
C LEU A 52 2.31 -5.11 3.81
N GLN A 53 3.09 -5.75 2.93
CA GLN A 53 4.55 -5.69 2.97
C GLN A 53 5.03 -4.24 2.79
N THR A 54 4.46 -3.53 1.82
CA THR A 54 4.72 -2.10 1.59
C THR A 54 4.39 -1.29 2.83
N LEU A 55 3.20 -1.46 3.42
CA LEU A 55 2.81 -0.81 4.67
C LEU A 55 3.84 -1.03 5.78
N ASN A 56 4.24 -2.28 6.02
CA ASN A 56 5.17 -2.62 7.10
C ASN A 56 6.61 -2.14 6.85
N SER A 57 6.99 -1.92 5.58
CA SER A 57 8.31 -1.41 5.22
C SER A 57 8.56 0.00 5.79
N PHE A 58 7.52 0.80 6.01
CA PHE A 58 7.61 2.13 6.61
C PHE A 58 7.86 2.09 8.13
N TYR A 59 7.57 0.96 8.79
CA TYR A 59 7.49 0.90 10.25
C TYR A 59 8.84 1.23 10.88
N LYS A 60 9.88 0.45 10.62
CA LYS A 60 11.19 0.67 11.27
C LYS A 60 11.93 1.93 10.79
N PRO A 61 12.00 2.23 9.47
CA PRO A 61 12.69 3.42 8.98
C PRO A 61 12.18 4.73 9.56
N ALA A 62 10.88 4.83 9.82
CA ALA A 62 10.28 6.05 10.38
C ALA A 62 10.83 6.43 11.76
N LEU A 63 11.32 5.46 12.57
CA LEU A 63 11.99 5.76 13.84
C LEU A 63 13.27 6.59 13.67
N LYS A 64 13.89 6.50 12.49
CA LYS A 64 15.10 7.24 12.10
C LYS A 64 14.79 8.45 11.23
N GLY A 65 13.52 8.76 10.98
CA GLY A 65 13.12 9.83 10.07
C GLY A 65 13.49 9.51 8.62
N GLN A 66 13.42 8.23 8.23
CA GLN A 66 13.71 7.75 6.89
C GLN A 66 12.51 7.02 6.29
N PHE A 67 12.41 7.03 4.97
CA PHE A 67 11.51 6.15 4.21
C PHE A 67 12.24 4.92 3.68
N PRO A 68 11.54 3.83 3.30
CA PRO A 68 12.16 2.70 2.63
C PRO A 68 12.58 3.05 1.18
N GLY A 69 13.32 2.14 0.54
CA GLY A 69 13.67 2.26 -0.88
C GLY A 69 14.79 3.26 -1.18
N ALA A 70 14.68 3.95 -2.31
CA ALA A 70 15.73 4.83 -2.86
C ALA A 70 16.09 6.01 -1.95
N VAL A 71 15.19 6.40 -1.04
CA VAL A 71 15.38 7.50 -0.08
C VAL A 71 15.79 7.03 1.32
N SER A 72 16.23 5.77 1.47
CA SER A 72 16.49 5.15 2.78
C SER A 72 17.66 5.70 3.57
N ASN A 73 18.58 6.40 2.92
CA ASN A 73 19.67 7.14 3.57
C ASN A 73 19.30 8.60 3.88
N LEU A 74 18.14 9.09 3.44
CA LEU A 74 17.71 10.47 3.61
C LEU A 74 16.92 10.65 4.90
N THR A 75 17.43 11.52 5.78
CA THR A 75 16.89 11.70 7.12
C THR A 75 16.27 13.08 7.30
N ILE A 76 15.02 13.13 7.75
CA ILE A 76 14.31 14.37 8.10
C ILE A 76 15.15 15.20 9.10
N GLY A 77 15.30 16.48 8.80
CA GLY A 77 16.01 17.47 9.62
C GLY A 77 17.53 17.37 9.58
N LYS A 78 18.11 16.43 8.80
CA LYS A 78 19.55 16.23 8.69
C LYS A 78 20.06 16.30 7.25
N SER A 79 19.49 15.48 6.37
CA SER A 79 19.93 15.41 4.98
C SER A 79 19.58 16.71 4.24
N THR A 80 20.45 17.11 3.33
CA THR A 80 20.31 18.34 2.54
C THR A 80 19.64 18.09 1.20
N ARG A 81 19.22 19.15 0.50
CA ARG A 81 18.74 19.05 -0.88
C ARG A 81 19.77 18.43 -1.82
N LYS A 82 21.05 18.73 -1.62
CA LYS A 82 22.15 18.11 -2.37
C LYS A 82 22.25 16.59 -2.13
N ASP A 83 21.98 16.14 -0.91
CA ASP A 83 21.97 14.70 -0.60
C ASP A 83 20.80 13.99 -1.29
N VAL A 84 19.65 14.65 -1.40
CA VAL A 84 18.52 14.14 -2.19
C VAL A 84 18.94 13.95 -3.64
N PHE A 85 19.57 14.96 -4.25
CA PHE A 85 19.98 14.88 -5.65
C PHE A 85 20.99 13.77 -5.91
N LYS A 86 21.89 13.52 -4.96
CA LYS A 86 22.82 12.38 -5.03
C LYS A 86 22.12 11.03 -4.91
N ALA A 87 21.05 10.95 -4.12
CA ALA A 87 20.34 9.70 -3.85
C ALA A 87 19.39 9.31 -4.98
N ILE A 88 18.64 10.28 -5.53
CA ILE A 88 17.53 10.00 -6.46
C ILE A 88 17.53 10.89 -7.72
N GLY A 89 18.58 11.69 -7.93
CA GLY A 89 18.69 12.58 -9.09
C GLY A 89 17.99 13.94 -8.91
N GLU A 90 18.01 14.73 -9.98
CA GLU A 90 17.29 16.00 -10.01
C GLU A 90 15.77 15.77 -10.10
N PRO A 91 14.95 16.64 -9.48
CA PRO A 91 13.50 16.50 -9.56
C PRO A 91 13.00 16.85 -10.96
N GLU A 92 11.96 16.17 -11.44
CA GLU A 92 11.30 16.57 -12.69
C GLU A 92 10.62 17.93 -12.54
N GLU A 93 10.10 18.24 -11.35
CA GLU A 93 9.64 19.59 -11.02
C GLU A 93 10.35 20.14 -9.79
N ALA A 94 11.26 21.09 -10.00
CA ALA A 94 11.90 21.79 -8.91
C ALA A 94 10.91 22.69 -8.15
N ARG A 95 11.11 22.84 -6.84
CA ARG A 95 10.32 23.74 -5.99
C ARG A 95 10.33 25.17 -6.55
N LYS A 96 9.15 25.79 -6.61
CA LYS A 96 8.98 27.17 -7.08
C LYS A 96 9.27 28.23 -6.01
N ASN A 97 9.27 27.85 -4.74
CA ASN A 97 9.51 28.74 -3.60
C ASN A 97 10.07 27.95 -2.39
N ALA A 98 10.42 28.67 -1.32
CA ALA A 98 11.06 28.09 -0.13
C ALA A 98 10.19 27.06 0.61
N THR A 99 8.85 27.16 0.51
CA THR A 99 7.91 26.26 1.15
C THR A 99 7.42 25.12 0.25
N GLY A 100 7.71 25.21 -1.05
CA GLY A 100 7.32 24.23 -2.06
C GLY A 100 8.09 22.91 -1.98
N TYR A 101 7.76 22.03 -2.93
CA TYR A 101 8.31 20.69 -3.03
C TYR A 101 9.11 20.54 -4.31
N ASP A 102 10.24 19.84 -4.21
CA ASP A 102 10.83 19.15 -5.35
C ASP A 102 10.02 17.87 -5.58
N VAL A 103 9.51 17.68 -6.80
CA VAL A 103 8.63 16.56 -7.15
C VAL A 103 9.40 15.57 -8.01
N TYR A 104 9.26 14.30 -7.61
CA TYR A 104 9.80 13.12 -8.24
C TYR A 104 8.65 12.25 -8.72
N SER A 105 8.45 12.15 -10.03
CA SER A 105 7.33 11.40 -10.60
C SER A 105 7.56 9.89 -10.48
N PRO A 106 6.51 9.11 -10.18
CA PRO A 106 6.62 7.65 -10.20
C PRO A 106 6.97 7.16 -11.61
N ASN A 107 7.96 6.27 -11.73
CA ASN A 107 8.38 5.71 -13.01
C ASN A 107 8.59 4.20 -12.91
N MET A 108 7.86 3.45 -13.73
CA MET A 108 7.79 1.99 -13.70
C MET A 108 7.44 1.48 -12.28
N GLY A 109 8.39 0.81 -11.61
CA GLY A 109 8.27 0.32 -10.24
C GLY A 109 8.89 1.25 -9.18
N ASN A 110 9.44 2.40 -9.57
CA ASN A 110 9.94 3.39 -8.62
C ASN A 110 8.79 4.27 -8.13
N PRO A 111 8.63 4.45 -6.81
CA PRO A 111 7.58 5.28 -6.27
C PRO A 111 7.88 6.78 -6.48
N GLY A 112 6.83 7.56 -6.57
CA GLY A 112 6.93 9.02 -6.63
C GLY A 112 7.14 9.65 -5.25
N TYR A 113 7.82 10.79 -5.22
CA TYR A 113 8.06 11.56 -4.00
C TYR A 113 7.79 13.05 -4.19
N ALA A 114 7.46 13.74 -3.11
CA ALA A 114 7.60 15.19 -3.03
C ALA A 114 8.37 15.55 -1.78
N ILE A 115 9.46 16.31 -1.93
CA ILE A 115 10.37 16.63 -0.82
C ILE A 115 10.41 18.13 -0.63
N SER A 116 10.12 18.58 0.59
CA SER A 116 10.26 19.98 0.98
C SER A 116 11.40 20.18 1.95
N TYR A 117 11.90 21.41 2.00
CA TYR A 117 13.10 21.76 2.75
C TYR A 117 12.87 22.98 3.63
N GLN A 118 13.62 23.05 4.72
CA GLN A 118 13.74 24.22 5.57
C GLN A 118 15.21 24.44 5.90
N SER A 119 15.73 25.64 5.60
CA SER A 119 17.17 25.95 5.75
C SER A 119 18.07 24.88 5.11
N ASP A 120 17.72 24.49 3.87
CA ASP A 120 18.36 23.46 3.04
C ASP A 120 18.27 22.01 3.53
N LYS A 121 17.67 21.75 4.71
CA LYS A 121 17.46 20.39 5.23
C LYS A 121 16.07 19.88 4.91
N ILE A 122 15.94 18.56 4.72
CA ILE A 122 14.64 17.93 4.48
C ILE A 122 13.69 18.23 5.65
N ARG A 123 12.54 18.83 5.35
CA ARG A 123 11.47 19.12 6.30
C ARG A 123 10.41 18.02 6.29
N GLU A 124 10.04 17.58 5.08
CA GLU A 124 8.98 16.60 4.86
C GLU A 124 9.27 15.83 3.57
N ILE A 125 9.06 14.53 3.61
CA ILE A 125 9.00 13.68 2.42
C ILE A 125 7.58 13.14 2.30
N ARG A 126 6.98 13.30 1.13
CA ARG A 126 5.73 12.64 0.74
C ARG A 126 6.05 11.47 -0.17
N TYR A 127 5.39 10.35 0.05
CA TYR A 127 5.49 9.14 -0.74
C TYR A 127 4.16 8.89 -1.46
N PHE A 128 4.17 8.84 -2.79
CA PHE A 128 2.98 8.67 -3.64
C PHE A 128 2.82 7.24 -4.19
N GLY A 129 3.73 6.33 -3.87
CA GLY A 129 3.74 4.98 -4.40
C GLY A 129 4.03 4.93 -5.90
N THR A 130 3.86 3.74 -6.47
CA THR A 130 4.14 3.44 -7.88
C THR A 130 2.93 3.72 -8.76
N SER A 131 3.17 3.99 -10.04
CA SER A 131 2.12 4.06 -11.06
C SER A 131 1.71 2.66 -11.52
N ILE A 132 2.70 1.79 -11.74
CA ILE A 132 2.48 0.39 -12.14
C ILE A 132 2.24 -0.44 -10.87
N GLU A 133 1.29 -1.37 -10.95
CA GLU A 133 0.89 -2.24 -9.83
C GLU A 133 0.56 -1.46 -8.55
N ARG A 134 -0.07 -0.29 -8.66
CA ARG A 134 -0.40 0.55 -7.50
C ARG A 134 -1.11 -0.21 -6.37
N GLN A 135 -1.90 -1.24 -6.71
CA GLN A 135 -2.60 -2.12 -5.76
C GLN A 135 -1.67 -3.00 -4.92
N THR A 136 -0.46 -3.31 -5.38
CA THR A 136 0.58 -3.99 -4.58
C THR A 136 1.37 -3.01 -3.70
N ASN A 137 1.11 -1.70 -3.86
CA ASN A 137 1.72 -0.59 -3.12
C ASN A 137 0.63 0.17 -2.33
N ILE A 138 0.69 1.51 -2.25
CA ILE A 138 -0.27 2.30 -1.46
C ILE A 138 -1.72 2.19 -1.95
N GLY A 139 -1.96 1.83 -3.21
CA GLY A 139 -3.31 1.63 -3.73
C GLY A 139 -4.07 0.47 -3.05
N GLY A 140 -3.34 -0.53 -2.53
CA GLY A 140 -3.94 -1.62 -1.75
C GLY A 140 -3.97 -1.38 -0.24
N ILE A 141 -3.39 -0.27 0.24
CA ILE A 141 -3.35 0.04 1.67
C ILE A 141 -4.64 0.76 2.06
N THR A 142 -5.47 0.09 2.85
CA THR A 142 -6.73 0.64 3.36
C THR A 142 -6.58 1.13 4.80
N MET A 143 -7.51 1.99 5.27
CA MET A 143 -7.52 2.43 6.66
C MET A 143 -7.64 1.26 7.64
N SER A 144 -8.42 0.23 7.29
CA SER A 144 -8.58 -0.97 8.12
C SER A 144 -7.28 -1.77 8.18
N MET A 145 -6.55 -1.90 7.06
CA MET A 145 -5.24 -2.53 7.03
C MET A 145 -4.24 -1.80 7.94
N VAL A 146 -4.16 -0.47 7.85
CA VAL A 146 -3.28 0.33 8.72
C VAL A 146 -3.64 0.09 10.19
N LYS A 147 -4.91 0.25 10.57
CA LYS A 147 -5.35 0.08 11.97
C LYS A 147 -5.18 -1.35 12.49
N LYS A 148 -5.33 -2.37 11.63
CA LYS A 148 -5.14 -3.78 11.99
C LYS A 148 -3.67 -4.10 12.30
N HIS A 149 -2.74 -3.55 11.53
CA HIS A 149 -1.33 -3.92 11.62
C HIS A 149 -0.47 -2.93 12.42
N TRP A 150 -0.86 -1.67 12.49
CA TRP A 150 -0.16 -0.60 13.22
C TRP A 150 -0.92 -0.15 14.48
N PHE A 151 -2.04 -0.81 14.80
CA PHE A 151 -2.93 -0.45 15.91
C PHE A 151 -3.52 0.97 15.76
N ALA A 152 -4.05 1.50 16.86
CA ALA A 152 -4.68 2.81 16.88
C ALA A 152 -3.66 3.93 16.55
N PRO A 153 -4.02 4.89 15.68
CA PRO A 153 -3.19 6.07 15.44
C PRO A 153 -3.17 6.97 16.68
N ASN A 154 -2.12 7.77 16.81
CA ASN A 154 -2.04 8.80 17.85
C ASN A 154 -3.08 9.90 17.66
N SER A 155 -3.45 10.19 16.41
CA SER A 155 -4.56 11.08 16.09
C SER A 155 -5.19 10.75 14.74
N THR A 156 -6.49 11.01 14.62
CA THR A 156 -7.23 11.00 13.35
C THR A 156 -7.83 12.38 13.14
N THR A 157 -7.56 13.01 12.00
CA THR A 157 -8.08 14.35 11.69
C THR A 157 -8.62 14.41 10.27
N THR A 158 -9.58 15.31 10.03
CA THR A 158 -10.04 15.63 8.67
C THR A 158 -9.32 16.88 8.18
N ILE A 159 -8.69 16.79 7.03
CA ILE A 159 -8.04 17.92 6.35
C ILE A 159 -8.77 18.22 5.05
N LYS A 160 -8.64 19.46 4.57
CA LYS A 160 -9.16 19.87 3.25
C LYS A 160 -8.01 20.00 2.28
N ASN A 161 -8.15 19.40 1.10
CA ASN A 161 -7.29 19.62 -0.05
C ASN A 161 -8.17 20.20 -1.18
N GLY A 162 -8.15 21.51 -1.33
CA GLY A 162 -9.12 22.23 -2.16
C GLY A 162 -10.56 21.97 -1.69
N LYS A 163 -11.37 21.38 -2.57
CA LYS A 163 -12.78 21.01 -2.26
C LYS A 163 -12.91 19.61 -1.64
N THR A 164 -11.86 18.80 -1.66
CA THR A 164 -11.87 17.41 -1.18
C THR A 164 -11.56 17.36 0.32
N LYS A 165 -12.31 16.53 1.05
CA LYS A 165 -12.00 16.18 2.43
C LYS A 165 -11.16 14.90 2.44
N GLN A 166 -10.04 14.92 3.13
CA GLN A 166 -9.18 13.76 3.33
C GLN A 166 -9.10 13.41 4.82
N THR A 167 -8.94 12.12 5.11
CA THR A 167 -8.71 11.63 6.47
C THR A 167 -7.22 11.42 6.68
N LYS A 168 -6.68 12.03 7.72
CA LYS A 168 -5.28 11.90 8.12
C LYS A 168 -5.15 11.04 9.36
N LEU A 169 -4.45 9.91 9.25
CA LEU A 169 -4.06 9.07 10.38
C LEU A 169 -2.61 9.35 10.74
N THR A 170 -2.34 9.80 11.97
CA THR A 170 -0.98 10.15 12.41
C THR A 170 -0.44 9.10 13.38
N TYR A 171 0.77 8.61 13.12
CA TYR A 171 1.53 7.68 13.96
C TYR A 171 2.86 8.32 14.36
N ILE A 172 3.08 8.53 15.66
CA ILE A 172 4.33 9.04 16.21
C ILE A 172 5.34 7.90 16.28
N ARG A 173 6.51 8.11 15.69
CA ARG A 173 7.62 7.16 15.58
C ARG A 173 8.90 7.80 16.07
N GLY A 174 9.16 7.70 17.38
CA GLY A 174 10.30 8.37 18.02
C GLY A 174 10.17 9.89 17.91
N ASN A 175 11.17 10.55 17.33
CA ASN A 175 11.18 12.01 17.11
C ASN A 175 10.47 12.44 15.81
N TYR A 176 9.85 11.49 15.10
CA TYR A 176 9.23 11.70 13.81
C TYR A 176 7.77 11.25 13.85
N LYS A 177 7.02 11.55 12.80
CA LYS A 177 5.66 11.05 12.60
C LYS A 177 5.43 10.65 11.14
N LEU A 178 4.63 9.61 10.98
CA LEU A 178 4.03 9.23 9.72
C LEU A 178 2.59 9.71 9.68
N GLU A 179 2.18 10.30 8.56
CA GLU A 179 0.80 10.68 8.32
C GLU A 179 0.29 9.98 7.06
N PHE A 180 -0.69 9.09 7.22
CA PHE A 180 -1.37 8.44 6.09
C PHE A 180 -2.56 9.30 5.67
N ILE A 181 -2.55 9.79 4.44
CA ILE A 181 -3.55 10.72 3.92
C ILE A 181 -4.50 9.98 2.97
N PHE A 182 -5.73 9.77 3.42
CA PHE A 182 -6.75 9.01 2.71
C PHE A 182 -7.77 9.91 2.04
N ASN A 183 -8.05 9.68 0.76
CA ASN A 183 -9.21 10.25 0.07
C ASN A 183 -10.51 9.56 0.51
N SER A 184 -10.44 8.26 0.82
CA SER A 184 -11.54 7.45 1.35
C SER A 184 -10.98 6.31 2.22
N SER A 185 -11.83 5.47 2.84
CA SER A 185 -11.37 4.33 3.66
C SER A 185 -10.51 3.30 2.93
N THR A 186 -10.53 3.29 1.60
CA THR A 186 -9.82 2.33 0.75
C THR A 186 -8.90 3.00 -0.27
N ASP A 187 -8.77 4.32 -0.26
CA ASP A 187 -7.92 5.07 -1.19
C ASP A 187 -6.92 5.92 -0.41
N LEU A 188 -5.70 5.40 -0.28
CA LEU A 188 -4.55 6.10 0.27
C LEU A 188 -3.91 6.96 -0.83
N ASP A 189 -3.95 8.27 -0.63
CA ASP A 189 -3.42 9.26 -1.57
C ASP A 189 -1.89 9.27 -1.52
N HIS A 190 -1.35 9.51 -0.32
CA HIS A 190 0.07 9.55 -0.04
C HIS A 190 0.37 9.35 1.45
N ILE A 191 1.66 9.15 1.76
CA ILE A 191 2.17 9.05 3.13
C ILE A 191 3.20 10.16 3.34
N ASN A 192 3.06 10.94 4.41
CA ASN A 192 4.05 11.94 4.81
C ASN A 192 4.95 11.41 5.92
N LEU A 193 6.23 11.79 5.86
CA LEU A 193 7.19 11.64 6.94
C LEU A 193 7.80 13.00 7.27
N LEU A 194 7.70 13.37 8.55
CA LEU A 194 8.19 14.66 9.06
C LEU A 194 8.55 14.55 10.55
N ALA A 195 9.22 15.58 11.09
CA ALA A 195 9.47 15.67 12.53
C ALA A 195 8.15 15.79 13.31
N LYS A 196 8.14 15.28 14.54
CA LYS A 196 6.96 15.29 15.42
C LYS A 196 6.47 16.72 15.69
#